data_AF-A0A0G1GTS2-F1
#
_entry.id   AF-A0A0G1GTS2-F1
#
_cell.length_a   1.000
_cell.length_b   1.000
_cell.length_c   1.000
_cell.angle_alpha   90.00
_cell.angle_beta   90.00
_cell.angle_gamma   90.00
#
_symmetry.space_group_name_H-M   'P 1'
#
loop_
_entity.id
_entity.type
_entity.pdbx_description
1 polymer ?
#
loop_
_entity_poly.entity_id
_entity_poly.type
_entity_poly.pdbx_seq_one_letter_code
_entity_poly.pdbx_strand_id
1 'polypeptide(L)'
;MSKNGTTNIPNDLIDFFFPILNGAEAKIALYICRRTYGFHRRSDRISYKQFRRGITKKDGEVLDMGTELSCGTLNKVLRLFESIEFIKIARYPKQTTEYVINEDFKPWLLSIKFIKASRDACKSVMQIEKEQRQNASPDQYIRRRQSLLKNREGCSNNKTTAVLENRETIVRENLVNNT
;
A
#
# COMPACT_ATOMS: atom_id res chain seq x y z
N MET A 1 22.20 -4.53 -20.19
CA MET A 1 21.46 -3.45 -19.50
C MET A 1 21.78 -2.13 -20.19
N SER A 2 20.78 -1.25 -20.33
CA SER A 2 20.87 -0.07 -21.20
C SER A 2 21.94 0.93 -20.76
N LYS A 3 22.62 1.55 -21.74
CA LYS A 3 23.65 2.58 -21.64
C LYS A 3 23.09 3.98 -21.23
N ASN A 4 21.84 4.02 -20.74
CA ASN A 4 21.00 5.24 -20.68
C ASN A 4 20.90 5.86 -19.28
N GLY A 5 22.01 5.92 -18.55
CA GLY A 5 22.10 6.56 -17.24
C GLY A 5 21.35 5.83 -16.12
N THR A 6 21.62 6.23 -14.88
CA THR A 6 20.96 5.71 -13.68
C THR A 6 20.06 6.78 -13.06
N THR A 7 19.01 6.36 -12.36
CA THR A 7 18.19 7.28 -11.56
C THR A 7 18.76 7.37 -10.16
N ASN A 8 19.07 8.58 -9.71
CA ASN A 8 19.46 8.81 -8.32
C ASN A 8 18.21 8.72 -7.44
N ILE A 9 18.28 7.89 -6.41
CA ILE A 9 17.21 7.70 -5.44
C ILE A 9 17.72 8.24 -4.09
N PRO A 10 16.95 9.05 -3.35
CA PRO A 10 17.35 9.51 -2.03
C PRO A 10 17.58 8.33 -1.07
N ASN A 11 18.67 8.35 -0.30
CA ASN A 11 18.99 7.30 0.67
C ASN A 11 17.87 7.12 1.70
N ASP A 12 17.31 8.22 2.20
CA ASP A 12 16.21 8.17 3.18
C ASP A 12 15.02 7.35 2.68
N LEU A 13 14.73 7.39 1.37
CA LEU A 13 13.66 6.59 0.77
C LEU A 13 13.95 5.09 0.89
N ILE A 14 15.19 4.69 0.61
CA ILE A 14 15.62 3.30 0.65
C ILE A 14 15.71 2.82 2.10
N ASP A 15 16.32 3.62 2.97
CA ASP A 15 16.66 3.20 4.32
C ASP A 15 15.46 3.20 5.27
N PHE A 16 14.55 4.17 5.13
CA PHE A 16 13.44 4.35 6.08
C PHE A 16 12.06 4.01 5.52
N PHE A 17 11.82 4.22 4.22
CA PHE A 17 10.50 4.00 3.64
C PHE A 17 10.32 2.63 3.03
N PHE A 18 11.26 2.16 2.22
CA PHE A 18 11.11 0.88 1.55
C PHE A 18 10.84 -0.31 2.49
N PRO A 19 11.35 -0.36 3.73
CA PRO A 19 10.98 -1.40 4.68
C PRO A 19 9.50 -1.41 5.07
N ILE A 20 8.79 -0.29 4.96
CA ILE A 20 7.40 -0.14 5.39
C ILE A 20 6.40 0.00 4.23
N LEU A 21 6.86 0.43 3.04
CA LEU A 21 5.98 0.62 1.89
C LEU A 21 5.52 -0.73 1.34
N ASN A 22 4.24 -0.84 1.00
CA ASN A 22 3.79 -1.95 0.17
C ASN A 22 4.24 -1.79 -1.29
N GLY A 23 4.13 -2.85 -2.09
CA GLY A 23 4.62 -2.83 -3.47
C GLY A 23 3.98 -1.75 -4.37
N ALA A 24 2.72 -1.36 -4.11
CA ALA A 24 2.07 -0.30 -4.87
C ALA A 24 2.60 1.09 -4.49
N GLU A 25 2.81 1.31 -3.19
CA GLU A 25 3.42 2.53 -2.65
C GLU A 25 4.85 2.72 -3.15
N ALA A 26 5.67 1.67 -3.07
CA ALA A 26 7.04 1.68 -3.56
C ALA A 26 7.10 2.01 -5.06
N LYS A 27 6.24 1.40 -5.89
CA LYS A 27 6.14 1.72 -7.33
C LYS A 27 5.84 3.20 -7.57
N ILE A 28 4.92 3.80 -6.82
CA ILE A 28 4.55 5.21 -6.99
C ILE A 28 5.69 6.13 -6.52
N ALA A 29 6.31 5.83 -5.37
CA ALA A 29 7.43 6.62 -4.85
C ALA A 29 8.62 6.61 -5.83
N LEU A 30 8.98 5.42 -6.34
CA LEU A 30 10.02 5.26 -7.36
C LEU A 30 9.68 5.98 -8.66
N TYR A 31 8.42 5.93 -9.09
CA TYR A 31 8.00 6.62 -10.30
C TYR A 31 8.17 8.13 -10.15
N ILE A 32 7.77 8.72 -9.02
CA ILE A 32 8.00 10.15 -8.74
C ILE A 32 9.50 10.44 -8.76
N CYS A 33 10.34 9.65 -8.07
CA CYS A 33 11.80 9.82 -8.08
C CYS A 33 12.39 9.79 -9.50
N ARG A 34 11.92 8.87 -10.34
CA ARG A 34 12.36 8.73 -11.73
C ARG A 34 12.02 9.97 -12.56
N ARG A 35 10.88 10.60 -12.28
CA ARG A 35 10.37 11.79 -12.96
C ARG A 35 10.99 13.09 -12.45
N THR A 36 11.42 13.13 -11.19
CA THR A 36 12.12 14.28 -10.59
C THR A 36 13.64 14.12 -10.68
N TYR A 37 14.23 13.32 -9.81
CA TYR A 37 15.67 13.14 -9.67
C TYR A 37 16.32 12.50 -10.90
N GLY A 38 15.61 11.58 -11.58
CA GLY A 38 16.06 11.00 -12.84
C GLY A 38 16.18 11.99 -14.01
N PHE A 39 15.67 13.22 -13.85
CA PHE A 39 15.82 14.32 -14.80
C PHE A 39 16.51 15.54 -14.17
N HIS A 40 17.14 15.37 -12.99
CA HIS A 40 17.78 16.43 -12.21
C HIS A 40 16.84 17.61 -11.89
N ARG A 41 15.58 17.32 -11.59
CA ARG A 41 14.56 18.29 -11.20
C ARG A 41 14.08 18.01 -9.78
N ARG A 42 13.66 19.05 -9.06
CA ARG A 42 13.02 18.92 -7.75
C ARG A 42 11.55 18.50 -7.84
N SER A 43 10.87 18.93 -8.90
CA SER A 43 9.47 18.64 -9.15
C SER A 43 9.25 18.18 -10.59
N ASP A 44 8.15 17.46 -10.81
CA ASP A 44 7.67 17.16 -12.17
C ASP A 44 6.13 17.22 -12.21
N ARG A 45 5.61 17.57 -13.38
CA ARG A 45 4.17 17.58 -13.64
C ARG A 45 3.76 16.27 -14.25
N ILE A 46 3.00 15.48 -13.49
CA ILE A 46 2.70 14.09 -13.83
C ILE A 46 1.19 13.92 -13.88
N SER A 47 0.65 13.57 -15.04
CA SER A 47 -0.76 13.23 -15.16
C SER A 47 -1.08 11.85 -14.57
N TYR A 48 -2.33 11.62 -14.17
CA TYR A 48 -2.82 10.31 -13.76
C TYR A 48 -2.58 9.22 -14.82
N LYS A 49 -2.70 9.57 -16.11
CA LYS A 49 -2.42 8.64 -17.21
C LYS A 49 -0.95 8.23 -17.22
N GLN A 50 -0.04 9.18 -17.02
CA GLN A 50 1.40 8.91 -16.99
C GLN A 50 1.77 8.02 -15.80
N PHE A 51 1.23 8.27 -14.60
CA PHE A 51 1.43 7.35 -13.48
C PHE A 51 1.04 5.91 -13.80
N ARG A 52 -0.04 5.70 -14.56
CA ARG A 52 -0.59 4.36 -14.81
C ARG A 52 0.03 3.65 -15.99
N ARG A 53 0.29 4.37 -17.08
CA ARG A 53 0.67 3.81 -18.38
C ARG A 53 1.99 4.36 -18.92
N GLY A 54 2.63 5.25 -18.17
CA GLY A 54 3.88 5.87 -18.56
C GLY A 54 3.75 6.88 -19.68
N ILE A 55 4.85 7.08 -20.40
CA ILE A 55 4.97 8.06 -21.47
C ILE A 55 5.33 7.35 -22.77
N THR A 56 4.48 7.56 -23.76
CA THR A 56 4.76 7.25 -25.16
C THR A 56 4.85 8.57 -25.92
N LYS A 57 5.98 8.78 -26.61
CA LYS A 57 6.18 9.94 -27.47
C LYS A 57 5.31 9.83 -28.74
N LYS A 58 5.21 10.93 -29.48
CA LYS A 58 4.38 11.00 -30.70
C LYS A 58 4.90 10.11 -31.82
N ASP A 59 6.19 9.84 -31.85
CA ASP A 59 6.87 8.94 -32.79
C ASP A 59 6.68 7.44 -32.45
N GLY A 60 5.98 7.13 -31.35
CA GLY A 60 5.76 5.77 -30.88
C GLY A 60 6.83 5.26 -29.92
N GLU A 61 7.89 6.04 -29.63
CA GLU A 61 8.92 5.64 -28.67
C GLU A 61 8.32 5.59 -27.25
N VAL A 62 8.46 4.43 -26.59
CA VAL A 62 8.05 4.24 -25.20
C VAL A 62 9.19 4.66 -24.29
N LEU A 63 8.99 5.73 -23.52
CA LEU A 63 9.99 6.25 -22.59
C LEU A 63 9.94 5.51 -21.25
N ASP A 64 8.74 5.16 -20.80
CA ASP A 64 8.49 4.34 -19.61
C ASP A 64 7.07 3.75 -19.65
N MET A 65 6.82 2.75 -18.80
CA MET A 65 5.54 2.02 -18.71
C MET A 65 4.64 2.48 -17.56
N GLY A 66 5.08 3.46 -16.75
CA GLY A 66 4.37 3.84 -15.54
C GLY A 66 4.40 2.77 -14.45
N THR A 67 3.34 2.75 -13.62
CA THR A 67 3.21 1.86 -12.45
C THR A 67 2.26 0.68 -12.67
N GLU A 68 1.45 0.74 -13.74
CA GLU A 68 0.37 -0.22 -14.07
C GLU A 68 -0.70 -0.39 -12.97
N LEU A 69 -0.79 0.55 -12.04
CA LEU A 69 -1.76 0.49 -10.95
C LEU A 69 -3.17 0.92 -11.40
N SER A 70 -4.17 0.43 -10.67
CA SER A 70 -5.55 0.90 -10.80
C SER A 70 -5.69 2.37 -10.37
N CYS A 71 -6.67 3.10 -10.91
CA CYS A 71 -6.95 4.48 -10.49
C CYS A 71 -7.23 4.58 -8.99
N GLY A 72 -7.96 3.60 -8.43
CA GLY A 72 -8.32 3.56 -7.01
C GLY A 72 -7.09 3.42 -6.12
N THR A 73 -6.20 2.49 -6.46
CA THR A 73 -4.93 2.29 -5.74
C THR A 73 -4.05 3.53 -5.81
N LEU A 74 -3.85 4.07 -7.01
CA LEU A 74 -3.05 5.29 -7.23
C LEU A 74 -3.56 6.46 -6.39
N ASN A 75 -4.88 6.72 -6.41
CA ASN A 75 -5.48 7.82 -5.67
C ASN A 75 -5.36 7.63 -4.15
N LYS A 76 -5.54 6.39 -3.66
CA LYS A 76 -5.36 6.08 -2.22
C LYS A 76 -3.93 6.35 -1.77
N VAL A 77 -2.95 5.88 -2.53
CA VAL A 77 -1.53 6.06 -2.21
C VAL A 77 -1.10 7.52 -2.30
N LEU A 78 -1.50 8.26 -3.34
CA LEU A 78 -1.16 9.68 -3.46
C LEU A 78 -1.72 10.50 -2.29
N ARG A 79 -2.93 10.19 -1.82
CA ARG A 79 -3.50 10.81 -0.61
C ARG A 79 -2.75 10.43 0.66
N LEU A 80 -2.33 9.17 0.79
CA LEU A 80 -1.51 8.72 1.92
C LEU A 80 -0.18 9.46 1.94
N PHE A 81 0.51 9.55 0.80
CA PHE A 81 1.79 10.24 0.69
C PHE A 81 1.68 11.73 0.97
N GLU A 82 0.59 12.37 0.53
CA GLU A 82 0.28 13.76 0.86
C GLU A 82 0.01 13.94 2.37
N SER A 83 -0.80 13.06 2.99
CA SER A 83 -1.15 13.17 4.42
C SER A 83 0.04 12.92 5.34
N ILE A 84 0.95 12.02 4.95
CA ILE A 84 2.19 11.81 5.68
C ILE A 84 3.22 12.90 5.36
N GLU A 85 3.01 13.80 4.40
CA GLU A 85 3.97 14.81 3.91
C GLU A 85 5.23 14.19 3.30
N PHE A 86 5.13 12.97 2.78
CA PHE A 86 6.20 12.37 1.99
C PHE A 86 6.33 13.07 0.62
N ILE A 87 5.20 13.47 0.05
CA ILE A 87 5.15 14.29 -1.16
C ILE A 87 4.39 15.59 -0.92
N LYS A 88 4.79 16.65 -1.61
CA LYS A 88 4.03 17.89 -1.73
C LYS A 88 3.35 17.89 -3.11
N ILE A 89 2.06 18.22 -3.13
CA ILE A 89 1.24 18.22 -4.35
C ILE A 89 0.74 19.65 -4.61
N ALA A 90 1.11 20.24 -5.74
CA ALA A 90 0.58 21.52 -6.19
C ALA A 90 -0.43 21.30 -7.34
N ARG A 91 -1.65 21.79 -7.15
CA ARG A 91 -2.77 21.64 -8.10
C ARG A 91 -3.09 23.00 -8.71
N TYR A 92 -3.12 23.06 -10.03
CA TYR A 92 -3.39 24.29 -10.78
C TYR A 92 -4.59 24.10 -11.71
N PRO A 93 -5.48 25.10 -11.87
CA PRO A 93 -6.57 25.04 -12.82
C PRO A 93 -6.06 24.77 -14.25
N LYS A 94 -6.70 23.83 -14.95
CA LYS A 94 -6.42 23.46 -16.35
C LYS A 94 -4.98 22.98 -16.64
N GLN A 95 -4.21 22.64 -15.62
CA GLN A 95 -2.83 22.16 -15.76
C GLN A 95 -2.65 20.81 -15.06
N THR A 96 -1.59 20.09 -15.42
CA THR A 96 -1.21 18.85 -14.76
C THR A 96 -0.70 19.14 -13.34
N THR A 97 -1.08 18.25 -12.42
CA THR A 97 -0.63 18.32 -11.03
C THR A 97 0.88 18.16 -10.95
N GLU A 98 1.49 19.00 -10.13
CA GLU A 98 2.93 18.99 -9.87
C GLU A 98 3.21 18.24 -8.57
N TYR A 99 4.22 17.36 -8.63
CA TYR A 99 4.61 16.49 -7.53
C TYR A 99 6.06 16.76 -7.16
N VAL A 100 6.31 16.86 -5.86
CA VAL A 100 7.62 17.11 -5.26
C VAL A 100 7.84 16.09 -4.14
N ILE A 101 9.01 15.45 -4.09
CA ILE A 101 9.38 14.66 -2.92
C ILE A 101 9.83 15.63 -1.83
N ASN A 102 9.33 15.42 -0.62
CA ASN A 102 9.64 16.30 0.49
C ASN A 102 11.03 15.97 1.05
N GLU A 103 12.04 16.76 0.67
CA GLU A 103 13.42 16.65 1.17
C GLU A 103 13.50 16.87 2.70
N ASP A 104 12.58 17.67 3.27
CA ASP A 104 12.53 17.95 4.71
C ASP A 104 11.71 16.92 5.50
N PHE A 105 11.34 15.80 4.86
CA PHE A 105 10.51 14.81 5.52
C PHE A 105 11.27 14.18 6.70
N LYS A 106 10.57 14.04 7.83
CA LYS A 106 11.11 13.49 9.06
C LYS A 106 10.64 12.05 9.23
N PRO A 107 11.47 11.01 8.97
CA PRO A 107 11.05 9.61 8.97
C PRO A 107 10.42 9.14 10.28
N TRP A 108 10.87 9.66 11.42
CA TRP A 108 10.30 9.34 12.72
C TRP A 108 8.85 9.82 12.91
N LEU A 109 8.31 10.68 12.03
CA LEU A 109 6.89 11.04 12.04
C LEU A 109 5.99 9.95 11.45
N LEU A 110 6.56 8.96 10.74
CA LEU A 110 5.80 7.85 10.16
C LEU A 110 5.04 7.07 11.24
N SER A 111 5.67 6.79 12.38
CA SER A 111 5.04 6.08 13.50
C SER A 111 3.82 6.84 14.04
N ILE A 112 3.89 8.16 14.19
CA ILE A 112 2.79 8.99 14.71
C ILE A 112 1.67 9.17 13.67
N LYS A 113 2.03 9.41 12.40
CA LYS A 113 1.05 9.63 11.33
C LYS A 113 0.37 8.33 10.89
N PHE A 114 1.06 7.18 10.90
CA PHE A 114 0.42 5.88 10.74
C PHE A 114 -0.57 5.59 11.86
N ILE A 115 -0.18 5.83 13.13
CA ILE A 115 -1.10 5.65 14.27
C ILE A 115 -2.37 6.50 14.09
N LYS A 116 -2.25 7.76 13.65
CA LYS A 116 -3.41 8.63 13.38
C LYS A 116 -4.24 8.16 12.18
N ALA A 117 -3.61 7.85 11.05
CA ALA A 117 -4.29 7.37 9.84
C ALA A 117 -5.01 6.03 10.08
N SER A 118 -4.40 5.11 10.81
CA SER A 118 -5.03 3.86 11.27
C SER A 118 -6.21 4.14 12.21
N ARG A 119 -6.12 5.16 13.09
CA ARG A 119 -7.21 5.56 14.00
C ARG A 119 -8.39 6.16 13.26
N ASP A 120 -8.13 7.00 12.25
CA ASP A 120 -9.17 7.66 11.47
C ASP A 120 -9.82 6.69 10.45
N ALA A 121 -9.07 5.73 9.92
CA ALA A 121 -9.60 4.61 9.16
C ALA A 121 -10.48 3.68 10.03
N CYS A 122 -10.10 3.46 11.28
CA CYS A 122 -10.89 2.63 12.21
C CYS A 122 -12.16 3.36 12.66
N LYS A 123 -12.12 4.69 12.84
CA LYS A 123 -13.31 5.50 13.15
C LYS A 123 -14.36 5.47 12.05
N SER A 124 -13.96 5.54 10.78
CA SER A 124 -14.92 5.47 9.66
C SER A 124 -15.55 4.09 9.53
N VAL A 125 -14.80 3.01 9.75
CA VAL A 125 -15.35 1.64 9.81
C VAL A 125 -16.30 1.46 11.00
N MET A 126 -15.94 1.98 12.18
CA MET A 126 -16.81 1.95 13.37
C MET A 126 -18.10 2.76 13.17
N GLN A 127 -18.03 3.89 12.47
CA GLN A 127 -19.21 4.71 12.12
C GLN A 127 -20.12 3.98 11.12
N ILE A 128 -19.54 3.39 10.07
CA ILE A 128 -20.26 2.58 9.07
C ILE A 128 -20.91 1.35 9.74
N GLU A 129 -20.22 0.67 10.65
CA GLU A 129 -20.82 -0.43 11.43
C GLU A 129 -21.95 0.05 12.33
N LYS A 130 -21.85 1.25 12.92
CA LYS A 130 -22.88 1.80 13.80
C LYS A 130 -24.14 2.18 13.01
N GLU A 131 -23.97 2.74 11.82
CA GLU A 131 -25.07 3.03 10.87
C GLU A 131 -25.69 1.75 10.30
N GLN A 132 -24.88 0.74 9.97
CA GLN A 132 -25.37 -0.58 9.55
C GLN A 132 -26.09 -1.33 10.68
N ARG A 133 -25.70 -1.14 11.95
CA ARG A 133 -26.40 -1.68 13.13
C ARG A 133 -27.75 -0.98 13.39
N GLN A 134 -27.86 0.31 13.07
CA GLN A 134 -29.10 1.08 13.23
C GLN A 134 -30.11 0.82 12.11
N ASN A 135 -29.63 0.48 10.91
CA ASN A 135 -30.48 0.23 9.72
C ASN A 135 -30.77 -1.26 9.45
N ALA A 136 -30.19 -2.19 10.22
CA ALA A 136 -30.47 -3.61 10.08
C ALA A 136 -31.74 -4.01 10.84
N SER A 137 -32.71 -4.63 10.16
CA SER A 137 -33.84 -5.28 10.83
C SER A 137 -33.33 -6.33 11.82
N PRO A 138 -33.81 -6.37 13.08
CA PRO A 138 -33.33 -7.29 14.13
C PRO A 138 -33.26 -8.76 13.68
N ASP A 139 -34.21 -9.18 12.86
CA ASP A 139 -34.29 -10.53 12.30
C ASP A 139 -33.13 -10.89 11.37
N GLN A 140 -32.62 -9.92 10.62
CA GLN A 140 -31.54 -10.13 9.66
C GLN A 140 -30.19 -10.33 10.36
N TYR A 141 -29.96 -9.64 11.49
CA TYR A 141 -28.76 -9.77 12.31
C TYR A 141 -28.70 -11.14 13.02
N ILE A 142 -29.82 -11.60 13.59
CA ILE A 142 -29.90 -12.88 14.29
C ILE A 142 -29.64 -14.04 13.33
N ARG A 143 -30.25 -14.03 12.12
CA ARG A 143 -30.04 -15.08 11.11
C ARG A 143 -28.58 -15.15 10.63
N ARG A 144 -27.93 -14.00 10.43
CA ARG A 144 -26.52 -13.94 9.99
C ARG A 144 -25.54 -14.36 11.08
N ARG A 145 -25.84 -14.07 12.34
CA ARG A 145 -25.03 -14.53 13.49
C ARG A 145 -25.14 -16.05 13.67
N GLN A 146 -26.33 -16.61 13.51
CA GLN A 146 -26.55 -18.06 13.57
C GLN A 146 -25.85 -18.82 12.42
N SER A 147 -25.81 -18.26 11.21
CA SER A 147 -25.08 -18.88 10.09
C SER A 147 -23.56 -18.82 10.25
N LEU A 148 -23.03 -17.73 10.81
CA LEU A 148 -21.59 -17.60 11.11
C LEU A 148 -21.13 -18.54 12.25
N LEU A 149 -21.98 -18.77 13.25
CA LEU A 149 -21.69 -19.72 14.33
C LEU A 149 -21.69 -21.18 13.82
N LYS A 150 -22.65 -21.55 12.97
CA LYS A 150 -22.67 -22.88 12.29
C LYS A 150 -21.44 -23.12 11.41
N ASN A 151 -20.95 -22.09 10.71
CA ASN A 151 -19.74 -22.20 9.89
C ASN A 151 -18.45 -22.29 10.71
N ARG A 152 -18.44 -21.75 11.94
CA ARG A 152 -17.29 -21.86 12.86
C ARG A 152 -17.18 -23.26 13.46
N GLU A 153 -18.29 -23.89 13.82
CA GLU A 153 -18.31 -25.26 14.34
C GLU A 153 -17.91 -26.29 13.27
N GLY A 154 -18.20 -26.03 11.99
CA GLY A 154 -17.74 -26.89 10.88
C GLY A 154 -16.24 -26.76 10.53
N CYS A 155 -15.59 -25.64 10.85
CA CYS A 155 -14.20 -25.38 10.46
C CYS A 155 -13.16 -25.76 11.54
N SER A 156 -13.58 -25.93 12.80
CA SER A 156 -12.66 -26.20 13.91
C SER A 156 -12.20 -27.66 14.04
N ASN A 157 -12.89 -28.62 13.40
CA ASN A 157 -12.62 -30.04 13.68
C ASN A 157 -11.68 -30.74 12.69
N ASN A 158 -11.39 -30.17 11.51
CA ASN A 158 -10.65 -30.91 10.46
C ASN A 158 -9.30 -30.30 10.01
N LYS A 159 -8.90 -29.11 10.51
CA LYS A 159 -7.62 -28.48 10.12
C LYS A 159 -6.64 -28.26 11.27
N THR A 160 -7.12 -28.16 12.51
CA THR A 160 -6.25 -27.88 13.67
C THR A 160 -5.54 -29.14 14.19
N THR A 161 -6.18 -30.30 14.11
CA THR A 161 -5.63 -31.60 14.54
C THR A 161 -4.49 -32.09 13.63
N ALA A 162 -4.66 -32.02 12.30
CA ALA A 162 -3.65 -32.48 11.35
C ALA A 162 -2.33 -31.67 11.32
N VAL A 163 -2.36 -30.38 11.71
CA VAL A 163 -1.15 -29.54 11.74
C VAL A 163 -0.38 -29.69 13.06
N LEU A 164 -1.06 -30.05 14.15
CA LEU A 164 -0.43 -30.29 15.45
C LEU A 164 0.21 -31.69 15.52
N GLU A 165 -0.45 -32.71 14.97
CA GLU A 165 0.11 -34.07 14.94
C GLU A 165 1.41 -34.17 14.11
N ASN A 166 1.46 -33.52 12.94
CA ASN A 166 2.69 -33.48 12.12
C ASN A 166 3.84 -32.73 12.78
N ARG A 167 3.56 -31.74 13.65
CA ARG A 167 4.60 -31.01 14.38
C ARG A 167 5.18 -31.82 15.53
N GLU A 168 4.38 -32.65 16.20
CA GLU A 168 4.89 -33.52 17.27
C GLU A 168 5.76 -34.67 16.73
N THR A 169 5.45 -35.23 15.56
CA THR A 169 6.27 -36.29 14.94
C THR A 169 7.64 -35.76 14.53
N ILE A 170 7.69 -34.59 13.88
CA ILE A 170 8.94 -33.96 13.42
C ILE A 170 9.85 -33.56 14.60
N VAL A 171 9.29 -33.11 15.72
CA VAL A 171 10.08 -32.77 16.90
C VAL A 171 10.64 -34.02 17.59
N ARG A 172 9.89 -35.13 17.61
CA ARG A 172 10.35 -36.40 18.20
C ARG A 172 11.47 -37.06 17.39
N GLU A 173 11.40 -37.06 16.05
CA GLU A 173 12.46 -37.64 15.20
C GLU A 173 13.78 -36.86 15.30
N ASN A 174 13.74 -35.53 15.47
CA ASN A 174 14.94 -34.70 15.57
C ASN A 174 15.65 -34.78 16.94
N LEU A 175 14.95 -35.23 17.99
CA LEU A 175 15.53 -35.45 19.32
C LEU A 175 16.21 -36.82 19.46
N VAL A 176 15.74 -37.84 18.74
CA VAL A 176 16.32 -39.19 18.79
C VAL A 176 17.60 -39.30 17.95
N ASN A 177 17.71 -38.53 16.86
CA ASN A 177 18.87 -38.61 15.93
C ASN A 177 20.07 -37.72 16.32
N ASN A 178 20.04 -37.06 17.49
CA ASN A 178 21.12 -36.20 18.00
C ASN A 178 21.71 -36.71 19.33
N THR A 179 21.58 -38.00 19.62
CA THR A 179 22.25 -38.75 20.69
C THR A 179 22.83 -40.02 20.12
#